data_AF-C1DSB4-F1
#
_entry.id   AF-C1DSB4-F1
#
_cell.length_a   1.000
_cell.length_b   1.000
_cell.length_c   1.000
_cell.angle_alpha   90.00
_cell.angle_beta   90.00
_cell.angle_gamma   90.00
#
_symmetry.space_group_name_H-M   'P 1'
#
loop_
_entity.id
_entity.type
_entity.pdbx_description
1 polymer ?
#
loop_
_entity_poly.entity_id
_entity_poly.type
_entity_poly.pdbx_seq_one_letter_code
_entity_poly.pdbx_strand_id
1 'polypeptide(L)'
;MLNLFADQEREAKLDSLGNPLALLSKHVNFAAMAAEIDRWVLRPSRAKGARSPYPIELMTCLLVLQHLFNLSDEQVEYQLLDRLSFHRFETLQHASRAIGDWIHFYNHRRPTRRSV
;
A
#
# COMPACT_ATOMS: atom_id res chain seq x y z
N MET A 1 -6.62 -0.37 -25.44
CA MET A 1 -5.35 0.41 -25.42
C MET A 1 -4.89 0.49 -23.98
N LEU A 2 -3.69 -0.01 -23.66
CA LEU A 2 -3.05 0.31 -22.38
C LEU A 2 -2.76 1.81 -22.38
N ASN A 3 -3.43 2.57 -21.51
CA ASN A 3 -3.14 3.98 -21.34
C ASN A 3 -1.76 4.12 -20.69
N LEU A 4 -0.79 4.70 -21.41
CA LEU A 4 0.61 4.84 -20.99
C LEU A 4 0.77 5.62 -19.67
N PHE A 5 -0.23 6.44 -19.31
CA PHE A 5 -0.21 7.31 -18.14
C PHE A 5 -1.18 6.87 -17.03
N ALA A 6 -1.88 5.74 -17.20
CA ALA A 6 -2.86 5.28 -16.20
C ALA A 6 -2.24 5.06 -14.81
N ASP A 7 -1.00 4.58 -14.75
CA ASP A 7 -0.29 4.40 -13.48
C ASP A 7 0.06 5.73 -12.82
N GLN A 8 0.52 6.71 -13.60
CA GLN A 8 0.86 8.05 -13.08
C GLN A 8 -0.38 8.82 -12.63
N GLU A 9 -1.48 8.77 -13.38
CA GLU A 9 -2.74 9.39 -13.00
C GLU A 9 -3.31 8.78 -11.71
N ARG A 10 -3.18 7.46 -11.55
CA ARG A 10 -3.59 6.76 -10.34
C ARG A 10 -2.73 7.12 -9.14
N GLU A 11 -1.41 7.18 -9.32
CA GLU A 11 -0.48 7.57 -8.27
C GLU A 11 -0.77 9.00 -7.79
N ALA A 12 -0.93 9.95 -8.71
CA ALA A 12 -1.33 11.32 -8.39
C ALA A 12 -2.69 11.39 -7.66
N LYS A 13 -3.65 10.55 -8.06
CA LYS A 13 -4.95 10.44 -7.38
C LYS A 13 -4.80 9.88 -5.97
N LEU A 14 -4.00 8.82 -5.77
CA LEU A 14 -3.73 8.26 -4.45
C LEU A 14 -3.04 9.28 -3.53
N ASP A 15 -2.09 10.04 -4.05
CA ASP A 15 -1.42 11.11 -3.31
C ASP A 15 -2.41 12.22 -2.91
N SER A 16 -3.31 12.61 -3.81
CA SER A 16 -4.36 13.60 -3.52
C SER A 16 -5.35 13.14 -2.43
N LEU A 17 -5.54 11.84 -2.29
CA LEU A 17 -6.41 11.22 -1.28
C LEU A 17 -5.72 11.03 0.07
N GLY A 18 -4.43 11.38 0.17
CA GLY A 18 -3.65 11.29 1.40
C GLY A 18 -3.14 9.87 1.67
N ASN A 19 -2.46 9.27 0.69
CA ASN A 19 -1.86 7.94 0.81
C ASN A 19 -0.95 7.84 2.07
N PRO A 20 -1.36 7.10 3.11
CA PRO A 20 -0.62 7.03 4.36
C PRO A 20 0.74 6.34 4.18
N LEU A 21 0.87 5.46 3.17
CA LEU A 21 2.15 4.81 2.86
C LEU A 21 3.14 5.78 2.21
N ALA A 22 2.67 6.67 1.34
CA ALA A 22 3.53 7.72 0.75
C ALA A 22 4.01 8.70 1.82
N LEU A 23 3.13 9.07 2.75
CA LEU A 23 3.51 9.86 3.94
C LEU A 23 4.54 9.14 4.80
N LEU A 24 4.37 7.84 5.04
CA LEU A 24 5.35 7.05 5.80
C LEU A 24 6.72 7.03 5.11
N SER A 25 6.77 6.77 3.80
CA SER A 25 8.01 6.79 3.01
C SER A 25 8.69 8.16 2.98
N LYS A 26 7.93 9.25 3.11
CA LYS A 26 8.50 10.60 3.19
C LYS A 26 9.20 10.86 4.53
N HIS A 27 8.70 10.29 5.62
CA HIS A 27 9.19 10.57 6.97
C HIS A 27 10.14 9.50 7.51
N VAL A 28 10.13 8.29 6.92
CA VAL A 28 10.95 7.16 7.35
C VAL A 28 11.97 6.83 6.27
N ASN A 29 13.26 6.97 6.60
CA ASN A 29 14.33 6.49 5.75
C ASN A 29 14.53 4.98 5.97
N PHE A 30 13.77 4.17 5.24
CA PHE A 30 13.79 2.71 5.35
C PHE A 30 15.15 2.11 4.99
N ALA A 31 15.86 2.68 4.01
CA ALA A 31 17.20 2.22 3.63
C ALA A 31 18.20 2.39 4.79
N ALA A 32 18.19 3.55 5.46
CA ALA A 32 19.06 3.79 6.61
C ALA A 32 18.72 2.86 7.79
N MET A 33 17.42 2.64 8.04
CA MET A 33 16.97 1.74 9.11
C MET A 33 17.32 0.28 8.81
N ALA A 34 17.16 -0.15 7.56
CA ALA A 34 17.55 -1.48 7.11
C ALA A 34 19.06 -1.71 7.20
N ALA A 35 19.87 -0.71 6.85
CA ALA A 35 21.33 -0.77 7.01
C ALA A 35 21.75 -0.89 8.47
N GLU A 36 21.03 -0.22 9.38
CA GLU A 36 21.28 -0.38 10.81
C GLU A 36 20.87 -1.77 11.30
N ILE A 37 19.70 -2.27 10.91
CA ILE A 37 19.26 -3.63 11.24
C ILE A 37 20.25 -4.69 10.73
N ASP A 38 20.76 -4.55 9.51
CA ASP A 38 21.71 -5.52 8.92
C ASP A 38 23.00 -5.67 9.74
N ARG A 39 23.46 -4.59 10.40
CA ARG A 39 24.64 -4.64 11.27
C ARG A 39 24.45 -5.56 12.47
N TRP A 40 23.22 -5.69 12.94
CA TRP A 40 22.88 -6.49 14.13
C TRP A 40 22.35 -7.88 13.79
N VAL A 41 21.81 -8.08 12.57
CA VAL A 41 21.27 -9.37 12.14
C VAL A 41 22.41 -10.31 11.71
N LEU A 42 22.76 -11.24 12.60
CA LEU A 42 23.65 -12.35 12.26
C LEU A 42 22.96 -13.26 11.24
N ARG A 43 23.42 -13.24 9.99
CA ARG A 43 22.93 -14.13 8.94
C ARG A 43 23.70 -15.44 8.97
N PRO A 44 23.02 -16.60 9.09
CA PRO A 44 23.70 -17.88 8.99
C PRO A 44 24.41 -18.00 7.64
N SER A 45 25.66 -18.47 7.68
CA SER A 45 26.49 -18.72 6.50
C SER A 45 25.71 -19.53 5.46
N ARG A 46 25.70 -19.06 4.20
CA ARG A 46 25.01 -19.74 3.09
C ARG A 46 25.51 -21.18 2.93
N ALA A 47 24.59 -22.13 2.99
CA ALA A 47 24.77 -23.39 2.28
C ALA A 47 24.70 -23.10 0.76
N LYS A 48 25.59 -23.71 -0.02
CA LYS A 48 25.66 -23.55 -1.47
C LYS A 48 24.32 -24.03 -2.08
N GLY A 49 23.51 -23.11 -2.61
CA GLY A 49 22.20 -23.42 -3.21
C GLY A 49 20.97 -22.96 -2.41
N ALA A 50 21.13 -22.32 -1.25
CA ALA A 50 19.99 -21.76 -0.52
C ALA A 50 19.36 -20.55 -1.25
N ARG A 51 18.02 -20.42 -1.19
CA ARG A 51 17.27 -19.27 -1.71
C ARG A 51 17.86 -17.98 -1.12
N SER A 52 18.15 -17.00 -1.98
CA SER A 52 18.57 -15.67 -1.51
C SER A 52 17.55 -15.12 -0.51
N PRO A 53 17.97 -14.70 0.68
CA PRO A 53 17.06 -14.10 1.64
C PRO A 53 16.43 -12.83 1.05
N TYR A 54 15.22 -12.51 1.49
CA TYR A 54 14.57 -11.27 1.08
C TYR A 54 15.43 -10.04 1.46
N PRO A 55 15.34 -8.95 0.68
CA PRO A 55 15.99 -7.69 1.03
C PRO A 55 15.55 -7.22 2.41
N ILE A 56 16.51 -6.79 3.25
CA ILE A 56 16.23 -6.32 4.62
C ILE A 56 15.33 -5.11 4.60
N GLU A 57 15.50 -4.25 3.62
CA GLU A 57 14.67 -3.07 3.46
C GLU A 57 13.19 -3.45 3.31
N LEU A 58 12.88 -4.46 2.49
CA LEU A 58 11.52 -4.96 2.36
C LEU A 58 11.00 -5.54 3.68
N MET A 59 11.82 -6.35 4.37
CA MET A 59 11.43 -6.92 5.67
C MET A 59 11.20 -5.82 6.72
N THR A 60 12.04 -4.79 6.70
CA THR A 60 11.98 -3.64 7.60
C THR A 60 10.71 -2.84 7.34
N CYS A 61 10.39 -2.55 6.08
CA CYS A 61 9.14 -1.90 5.70
C CYS A 61 7.92 -2.70 6.21
N LEU A 62 7.90 -4.02 6.01
CA LEU A 62 6.80 -4.87 6.46
C LEU A 62 6.66 -4.87 7.99
N LEU A 63 7.75 -4.98 8.75
CA LEU A 63 7.73 -4.92 10.21
C LEU A 63 7.21 -3.58 10.74
N VAL A 64 7.59 -2.48 10.09
CA VAL A 64 7.09 -1.14 10.47
C VAL A 64 5.60 -1.03 10.22
N LEU A 65 5.11 -1.50 9.07
CA LEU A 65 3.68 -1.52 8.78
C LEU A 65 2.92 -2.42 9.75
N GLN A 66 3.46 -3.59 10.03
CA GLN A 66 2.91 -4.53 10.99
C GLN A 66 2.74 -3.87 12.36
N HIS A 67 3.76 -3.15 12.83
CA HIS A 67 3.71 -2.47 14.11
C HIS A 67 2.74 -1.27 14.12
N LEU A 68 2.79 -0.40 13.10
CA LEU A 68 1.95 0.81 13.03
C LEU A 68 0.46 0.49 12.92
N PHE A 69 0.11 -0.58 12.22
CA PHE A 69 -1.28 -1.00 12.02
C PHE A 69 -1.69 -2.17 12.92
N ASN A 70 -0.81 -2.62 13.83
CA ASN A 70 -1.03 -3.72 14.75
C ASN A 70 -1.54 -4.99 14.04
N LEU A 71 -0.87 -5.36 12.95
CA LEU A 71 -1.23 -6.50 12.10
C LEU A 71 -0.51 -7.79 12.54
N SER A 72 -1.14 -8.94 12.34
CA SER A 72 -0.44 -10.23 12.32
C SER A 72 0.21 -10.49 10.97
N ASP A 73 1.11 -11.48 10.89
CA ASP A 73 1.74 -11.88 9.64
C ASP A 73 0.70 -12.27 8.56
N GLU A 74 -0.33 -13.02 8.97
CA GLU A 74 -1.46 -13.41 8.12
C GLU A 74 -2.25 -12.19 7.61
N GLN A 75 -2.44 -11.18 8.46
CA GLN A 75 -3.13 -9.94 8.08
C GLN A 75 -2.28 -9.10 7.12
N VAL A 76 -0.96 -9.04 7.31
CA VAL A 76 -0.06 -8.36 6.37
C VAL A 76 -0.12 -9.04 5.00
N GLU A 77 -0.06 -10.37 4.96
CA GLU A 77 -0.19 -11.14 3.73
C GLU A 77 -1.55 -10.89 3.05
N TYR A 78 -2.64 -10.97 3.82
CA TYR A 78 -3.98 -10.68 3.30
C TYR A 78 -4.09 -9.27 2.72
N GLN A 79 -3.62 -8.24 3.42
CA GLN A 79 -3.69 -6.84 2.95
C GLN A 79 -2.87 -6.62 1.67
N LEU A 80 -1.73 -7.29 1.51
CA LEU A 80 -0.93 -7.23 0.28
C LEU A 80 -1.63 -7.92 -0.88
N LEU A 81 -2.16 -9.13 -0.65
CA LEU A 81 -2.90 -9.90 -1.64
C LEU A 81 -4.20 -9.20 -2.05
N ASP A 82 -4.88 -8.56 -1.10
CA ASP A 82 -6.11 -7.83 -1.31
C ASP A 82 -5.87 -6.62 -2.22
N ARG A 83 -4.85 -5.80 -1.94
CA ARG A 83 -4.48 -4.68 -2.83
C ARG A 83 -4.17 -5.13 -4.25
N LEU A 84 -3.48 -6.27 -4.43
CA LEU A 84 -3.23 -6.86 -5.74
C LEU A 84 -4.52 -7.38 -6.39
N SER A 85 -5.40 -8.00 -5.61
CA SER A 85 -6.67 -8.55 -6.08
C SER A 85 -7.63 -7.44 -6.50
N PHE A 86 -7.76 -6.38 -5.71
CA PHE A 86 -8.49 -5.17 -6.05
C PHE A 86 -7.90 -4.51 -7.29
N HIS A 87 -6.57 -4.39 -7.41
CA HIS A 87 -5.97 -3.84 -8.62
C HIS A 87 -6.28 -4.69 -9.86
N ARG A 88 -6.24 -6.03 -9.76
CA ARG A 88 -6.63 -6.95 -10.84
C ARG A 88 -8.12 -6.91 -11.15
N PHE A 89 -8.96 -6.70 -10.15
CA PHE A 89 -10.39 -6.49 -10.34
C PHE A 89 -10.68 -5.14 -11.03
N GLU A 90 -9.93 -4.09 -10.66
CA GLU A 90 -9.98 -2.73 -11.20
C GLU A 90 -9.36 -2.56 -12.59
N THR A 91 -8.91 -3.63 -13.26
CA THR A 91 -8.53 -3.53 -14.69
C THR A 91 -9.70 -3.07 -15.60
N LEU A 92 -10.89 -2.87 -15.03
CA LEU A 92 -11.94 -2.01 -15.57
C LEU A 92 -11.68 -0.53 -15.20
N GLN A 93 -11.12 0.22 -16.15
CA GLN A 93 -11.03 1.70 -16.13
C GLN A 93 -12.36 2.42 -15.77
N HIS A 94 -13.48 1.71 -15.76
CA HIS A 94 -14.81 2.17 -15.39
C HIS A 94 -15.03 2.29 -13.87
N ALA A 95 -14.34 1.51 -13.02
CA ALA A 95 -14.61 1.48 -11.58
C ALA A 95 -14.27 2.82 -10.89
N SER A 96 -13.12 3.42 -11.22
CA SER A 96 -12.70 4.69 -10.62
C SER A 96 -13.64 5.85 -10.97
N ARG A 97 -14.17 5.87 -12.20
CA ARG A 97 -15.15 6.86 -12.65
C ARG A 97 -16.53 6.61 -12.00
N ALA A 98 -16.97 5.35 -11.95
CA ALA A 98 -18.22 4.97 -11.32
C ALA A 98 -18.25 5.30 -9.81
N ILE A 99 -17.15 5.09 -9.09
CA ILE A 99 -17.02 5.46 -7.67
C ILE A 99 -17.06 6.98 -7.50
N GLY A 100 -16.35 7.73 -8.35
CA GLY A 100 -16.40 9.20 -8.34
C GLY A 100 -17.81 9.74 -8.59
N ASP A 101 -18.49 9.21 -9.61
CA ASP A 101 -19.87 9.55 -9.94
C ASP A 101 -20.84 9.19 -8.80
N TRP A 102 -20.64 8.04 -8.14
CA TRP A 102 -21.44 7.59 -7.00
C TRP A 102 -21.24 8.45 -5.75
N ILE A 103 -20.00 8.81 -5.42
CA ILE A 103 -19.69 9.73 -4.30
C ILE A 103 -20.30 11.11 -4.54
N HIS A 104 -20.17 11.64 -5.77
CA HIS A 104 -20.77 12.91 -6.16
C HIS A 104 -22.30 12.86 -6.03
N PHE A 105 -22.93 11.80 -6.55
CA PHE A 105 -24.37 11.55 -6.44
C PHE A 105 -24.84 11.49 -4.97
N TYR A 106 -24.16 10.73 -4.11
CA TYR A 106 -24.55 10.53 -2.72
C TYR A 106 -24.41 11.80 -1.87
N ASN A 107 -23.34 12.58 -2.07
CA ASN A 107 -23.10 13.81 -1.32
C ASN A 107 -24.07 14.94 -1.70
N HIS A 108 -24.50 15.03 -2.96
CA HIS A 108 -25.42 16.09 -3.43
C HIS A 108 -26.91 15.77 -3.21
N ARG A 109 -27.26 14.55 -2.82
CA ARG A 109 -28.65 14.11 -2.60
C ARG A 109 -29.00 13.80 -1.14
N ARG A 110 -28.20 14.20 -0.15
CA ARG A 110 -28.63 14.07 1.25
C ARG A 110 -29.94 14.85 1.45
N PRO A 111 -31.07 14.19 1.78
CA PRO A 111 -32.18 14.92 2.35
C PRO A 111 -31.67 15.40 3.70
N THR A 112 -31.57 16.72 3.89
CA THR A 112 -31.38 17.30 5.23
C THR A 112 -32.45 16.71 6.14
N ARG A 113 -32.06 15.78 7.03
CA ARG A 113 -32.88 15.42 8.19
C ARG A 113 -33.00 16.71 9.00
N ARG A 114 -34.10 17.43 8.80
CA ARG A 114 -34.55 18.46 9.74
C ARG A 114 -34.85 17.73 11.05
N SER A 115 -34.10 18.11 12.07
CA SER A 115 -34.42 17.87 13.47
C SER A 115 -35.80 18.46 13.78
N VAL A 116 -36.78 17.60 14.09
CA VAL A 116 -37.69 17.70 15.24
C VAL A 116 -38.08 16.27 15.60
#